data_AF-A0A644W793-F1
#
_entry.id   AF-A0A644W793-F1
#
_cell.length_a   1.000
_cell.length_b   1.000
_cell.length_c   1.000
_cell.angle_alpha   90.00
_cell.angle_beta   90.00
_cell.angle_gamma   90.00
#
_symmetry.space_group_name_H-M   'P 1'
#
loop_
_entity.id
_entity.type
_entity.pdbx_description
1 polymer ?
#
loop_
_entity_poly.entity_id
_entity_poly.type
_entity_poly.pdbx_seq_one_letter_code
_entity_poly.pdbx_strand_id
1 'polypeptide(L)'
;MNEKRRPRHSPKQLSGVLLDVHNPPAEIRDAGGINWACMEVSRKKDLDPSAARLQIFNEGLCVQYMHYGPFDNEPATVAKIEAFLGKNGLISEIDETRRHHEIYLGDPRKTSPERMRTVLHVYL
;
A
#
# COMPACT_ATOMS: atom_id res chain seq x y z
N MET A 1 -13.16 -33.71 12.46
CA MET A 1 -12.59 -32.88 11.37
C MET A 1 -12.91 -31.43 11.72
N ASN A 2 -12.08 -30.74 12.50
CA ASN A 2 -10.85 -30.05 12.13
C ASN A 2 -11.11 -28.84 11.22
N GLU A 3 -11.41 -27.69 11.82
CA GLU A 3 -11.15 -26.39 11.19
C GLU A 3 -10.19 -25.64 12.10
N LYS A 4 -8.91 -26.00 12.01
CA LYS A 4 -7.82 -25.18 12.57
C LYS A 4 -7.95 -23.82 11.92
N ARG A 5 -8.46 -22.83 12.67
CA ARG A 5 -8.41 -21.43 12.28
C ARG A 5 -6.96 -21.14 11.90
N ARG A 6 -6.75 -20.81 10.62
CA ARG A 6 -5.43 -20.47 10.09
C ARG A 6 -4.82 -19.39 11.00
N PRO A 7 -3.51 -19.44 11.29
CA PRO A 7 -2.87 -18.41 12.08
C PRO A 7 -3.17 -17.06 11.44
N ARG A 8 -3.80 -16.16 12.22
CA ARG A 8 -4.01 -14.79 11.80
C ARG A 8 -2.64 -14.13 11.84
N HIS A 9 -2.03 -13.90 10.68
CA HIS A 9 -0.90 -12.98 10.61
C HIS A 9 -1.39 -11.64 11.14
N SER A 10 -0.63 -11.06 12.07
CA SER A 10 -0.98 -9.77 12.65
C SER A 10 -1.08 -8.75 11.52
N PRO A 11 -2.20 -8.00 11.42
CA PRO A 11 -2.24 -6.85 10.55
C PRO A 11 -1.03 -5.95 10.87
N LYS A 12 -0.31 -5.47 9.84
CA LYS A 12 0.70 -4.42 10.04
C LYS A 12 0.05 -3.28 10.81
N GLN A 13 0.68 -2.80 11.87
CA GLN A 13 0.18 -1.67 12.65
C GLN A 13 0.52 -0.39 11.87
N LEU A 14 -0.49 0.27 11.32
CA LEU A 14 -0.34 1.37 10.35
C LEU A 14 -0.31 2.77 11.00
N SER A 15 0.42 2.96 12.11
CA SER A 15 0.59 4.31 12.68
C SER A 15 1.53 5.13 11.79
N GLY A 16 1.10 6.33 11.36
CA GLY A 16 1.91 7.22 10.51
C GLY A 16 1.92 6.85 9.02
N VAL A 17 0.99 5.99 8.59
CA VAL A 17 0.90 5.51 7.20
C VAL A 17 -0.22 6.25 6.46
N LEU A 18 -0.01 6.54 5.18
CA LEU A 18 -1.08 6.94 4.27
C LEU A 18 -1.58 5.68 3.55
N LEU A 19 -2.89 5.46 3.57
CA LEU A 19 -3.53 4.44 2.75
C LEU A 19 -4.13 5.12 1.52
N ASP A 20 -3.66 4.73 0.35
CA ASP A 20 -4.17 5.21 -0.92
C ASP A 20 -4.97 4.13 -1.66
N VAL A 21 -5.83 4.60 -2.56
CA VAL A 21 -6.49 3.76 -3.57
C VAL A 21 -6.05 4.30 -4.91
N HIS A 22 -5.15 3.58 -5.56
CA HIS A 22 -4.62 4.00 -6.85
C HIS A 22 -5.70 3.98 -7.94
N ASN A 23 -5.71 5.00 -8.79
CA ASN A 23 -6.57 5.11 -9.98
C ASN A 23 -8.08 4.89 -9.68
N PRO A 24 -8.69 5.72 -8.80
CA PRO A 24 -10.09 5.56 -8.41
C PRO A 24 -11.06 5.74 -9.60
N PRO A 25 -12.36 5.42 -9.48
CA PRO A 25 -13.35 5.68 -10.52
C PRO A 25 -13.31 7.13 -11.03
N ALA A 26 -13.59 7.34 -12.32
CA ALA A 26 -13.43 8.64 -12.97
C ALA A 26 -14.24 9.75 -12.31
N GLU A 27 -15.40 9.39 -11.76
CA GLU A 27 -16.37 10.26 -11.11
C GLU A 27 -15.84 10.90 -9.82
N ILE A 28 -14.74 10.38 -9.25
CA ILE A 28 -14.13 10.92 -8.02
C ILE A 28 -12.69 11.45 -8.24
N ARG A 29 -12.31 11.70 -9.50
CA ARG A 29 -10.96 12.21 -9.88
C ARG A 29 -10.86 13.74 -9.93
N ASP A 30 -11.85 14.45 -9.42
CA ASP A 30 -11.79 15.89 -9.23
C ASP A 30 -12.35 16.30 -7.86
N ALA A 31 -12.23 17.59 -7.55
CA ALA A 31 -12.69 18.14 -6.27
C ALA A 31 -14.22 18.00 -6.08
N GLY A 32 -15.01 18.11 -7.14
CA GLY A 32 -16.46 17.97 -7.06
C GLY A 32 -16.86 16.52 -6.77
N GLY A 33 -16.23 15.58 -7.46
CA GLY A 33 -16.43 14.15 -7.32
C GLY A 33 -16.08 13.61 -5.94
N ILE A 34 -14.91 13.96 -5.40
CA ILE A 34 -14.53 13.51 -4.06
C ILE A 34 -15.44 14.12 -2.98
N ASN A 35 -15.84 15.39 -3.12
CA ASN A 35 -16.78 16.02 -2.18
C ASN A 35 -18.15 15.36 -2.20
N TRP A 36 -18.70 15.12 -3.40
CA TRP A 36 -19.95 14.39 -3.57
C TRP A 36 -19.88 12.99 -2.93
N ALA A 37 -18.79 12.25 -3.16
CA ALA A 37 -18.60 10.93 -2.59
C ALA A 37 -18.56 10.96 -1.06
N CYS A 38 -17.86 11.93 -0.47
CA CYS A 38 -17.84 12.12 0.98
C CYS A 38 -19.25 12.41 1.53
N MET A 39 -20.02 13.30 0.89
CA MET A 39 -21.40 13.58 1.30
C MET A 39 -22.30 12.34 1.25
N GLU A 40 -22.18 11.54 0.17
CA GLU A 40 -22.97 10.31 0.03
C GLU A 40 -22.57 9.24 1.05
N VAL A 41 -21.28 9.16 1.42
CA VAL A 41 -20.81 8.31 2.51
C VAL A 41 -21.42 8.77 3.82
N SER A 42 -21.26 10.03 4.23
CA SER A 42 -21.83 10.54 5.50
C SER A 42 -23.35 10.34 5.59
N ARG A 43 -24.06 10.43 4.46
CA ARG A 43 -25.52 10.27 4.42
C ARG A 43 -25.97 8.81 4.48
N LYS A 44 -25.26 7.91 3.79
CA LYS A 44 -25.70 6.51 3.60
C LYS A 44 -24.98 5.52 4.51
N LYS A 45 -23.83 5.90 5.04
CA LYS A 45 -22.92 5.06 5.82
C LYS A 45 -22.64 5.77 7.13
N ASP A 46 -22.66 5.02 8.22
CA ASP A 46 -22.22 5.51 9.54
C ASP A 46 -20.68 5.52 9.59
N LEU A 47 -20.08 6.33 8.72
CA LEU A 47 -18.63 6.47 8.54
C LEU A 47 -18.28 7.94 8.42
N ASP A 48 -17.19 8.36 9.06
CA ASP A 48 -16.63 9.69 8.93
C ASP A 48 -15.63 9.73 7.75
N PRO A 49 -15.92 10.43 6.64
CA PRO A 49 -15.01 10.53 5.50
C PRO A 49 -14.02 11.70 5.62
N SER A 50 -13.97 12.42 6.75
CA SER A 50 -13.18 13.66 6.90
C SER A 50 -11.68 13.52 6.58
N ALA A 51 -11.12 12.33 6.77
CA ALA A 51 -9.72 12.02 6.45
C ALA A 51 -9.46 11.73 4.95
N ALA A 52 -10.51 11.46 4.16
CA ALA A 52 -10.39 11.13 2.76
C ALA A 52 -10.15 12.39 1.91
N ARG A 53 -9.19 12.30 0.98
CA ARG A 53 -8.90 13.37 0.03
C ARG A 53 -8.46 12.80 -1.30
N LEU A 54 -8.69 13.56 -2.37
CA LEU A 54 -8.06 13.30 -3.65
C LEU A 54 -6.64 13.87 -3.62
N GLN A 55 -5.66 13.06 -4.01
CA GLN A 55 -4.28 13.49 -4.16
C GLN A 55 -3.76 13.06 -5.52
N ILE A 56 -3.33 14.03 -6.31
CA ILE A 56 -2.57 13.80 -7.53
C ILE A 56 -1.09 13.97 -7.13
N PHE A 57 -0.28 12.96 -7.38
CA PHE A 57 1.14 13.02 -7.11
C PHE A 57 1.91 12.36 -8.25
N ASN A 58 3.11 12.85 -8.50
CA ASN A 58 4.06 12.20 -9.39
C ASN A 58 5.04 11.45 -8.50
N GLU A 59 5.00 10.13 -8.59
CA GLU A 59 5.86 9.25 -7.79
C GLU A 59 7.34 9.37 -8.16
N GLY A 60 7.65 9.71 -9.42
CA GLY A 60 9.02 9.82 -9.90
C GLY A 60 9.67 8.46 -10.13
N LEU A 61 11.01 8.45 -10.11
CA LEU A 61 11.79 7.25 -10.38
C LEU A 61 11.83 6.35 -9.14
N CYS A 62 11.63 5.05 -9.35
CA CYS A 62 11.69 4.07 -8.28
C CYS A 62 12.26 2.74 -8.76
N VAL A 63 12.74 1.94 -7.81
CA VAL A 63 12.93 0.50 -7.98
C VAL A 63 11.74 -0.21 -7.37
N GLN A 64 11.14 -1.11 -8.14
CA GLN A 64 10.02 -1.94 -7.70
C GLN A 64 10.40 -3.42 -7.65
N TYR A 65 9.88 -4.15 -6.68
CA TYR A 65 10.05 -5.60 -6.58
C TYR A 65 8.76 -6.28 -6.10
N MET A 66 8.37 -7.37 -6.77
CA MET A 66 7.25 -8.21 -6.34
C MET A 66 7.68 -9.14 -5.20
N HIS A 67 7.23 -8.87 -3.99
CA HIS A 67 7.32 -9.78 -2.86
C HIS A 67 6.23 -10.86 -2.95
N TYR A 68 6.64 -12.11 -2.76
CA TYR A 68 5.73 -13.26 -2.62
C TYR A 68 5.87 -13.82 -1.22
N GLY A 69 4.74 -14.00 -0.54
CA GLY A 69 4.71 -14.55 0.80
C GLY A 69 4.18 -13.58 1.87
N PRO A 70 4.27 -13.98 3.14
CA PRO A 70 3.83 -13.16 4.27
C PRO A 70 4.65 -11.88 4.40
N PHE A 71 4.01 -10.80 4.86
CA PHE A 71 4.64 -9.48 5.06
C PHE A 71 5.89 -9.51 5.95
N ASP A 72 5.95 -10.42 6.94
CA ASP A 72 7.11 -10.58 7.83
C ASP A 72 8.40 -10.96 7.08
N ASN A 73 8.28 -11.46 5.85
CA ASN A 73 9.42 -11.86 5.02
C ASN A 73 9.88 -10.75 4.04
N GLU A 74 9.20 -9.61 4.01
CA GLU A 74 9.58 -8.47 3.17
C GLU A 74 11.00 -7.95 3.39
N PRO A 75 11.59 -7.98 4.61
CA PRO A 75 12.99 -7.56 4.80
C PRO A 75 13.98 -8.30 3.89
N ALA A 76 13.71 -9.58 3.56
CA ALA A 76 14.54 -10.34 2.63
C ALA A 76 14.39 -9.85 1.17
N THR A 77 13.24 -9.26 0.81
CA THR A 77 13.05 -8.58 -0.46
C THR A 77 13.71 -7.21 -0.46
N VAL A 78 13.58 -6.43 0.61
CA VAL A 78 14.24 -5.13 0.76
C VAL A 78 15.75 -5.26 0.60
N ALA A 79 16.38 -6.25 1.24
CA ALA A 79 17.80 -6.52 1.09
C ALA A 79 18.23 -6.78 -0.37
N LYS A 80 17.37 -7.41 -1.18
CA LYS A 80 17.63 -7.60 -2.62
C LYS A 80 17.53 -6.29 -3.39
N ILE A 81 16.59 -5.43 -3.04
CA ILE A 81 16.47 -4.08 -3.62
C ILE A 81 17.72 -3.29 -3.29
N GLU A 82 18.14 -3.22 -2.03
CA GLU A 82 19.35 -2.49 -1.62
C GLU A 82 20.61 -3.00 -2.33
N ALA A 83 20.77 -4.32 -2.46
CA ALA A 83 21.87 -4.90 -3.22
C ALA A 83 21.83 -4.48 -4.71
N PHE A 84 20.64 -4.39 -5.30
CA PHE A 84 20.46 -3.87 -6.65
C PHE A 84 20.82 -2.37 -6.73
N LEU A 85 20.42 -1.55 -5.76
CA LEU A 85 20.77 -0.12 -5.71
C LEU A 85 22.29 0.06 -5.68
N GLY A 86 22.95 -0.61 -4.74
CA GLY A 86 24.41 -0.54 -4.59
C GLY A 86 25.16 -1.01 -5.84
N LYS A 87 24.70 -2.09 -6.48
CA LYS A 87 25.30 -2.59 -7.73
C LYS A 87 25.20 -1.59 -8.89
N ASN A 88 24.15 -0.77 -8.92
CA ASN A 88 23.89 0.17 -10.01
C ASN A 88 24.28 1.62 -9.66
N GLY A 89 24.90 1.87 -8.50
CA GLY A 89 25.26 3.21 -8.07
C GLY A 89 24.05 4.13 -7.80
N LEU A 90 22.91 3.53 -7.45
CA LEU A 90 21.67 4.24 -7.13
C LEU A 90 21.59 4.48 -5.63
N ILE A 91 21.01 5.60 -5.22
CA ILE A 91 20.82 5.99 -3.82
C ILE A 91 19.33 6.02 -3.55
N SER A 92 18.90 5.46 -2.42
CA SER A 92 17.51 5.57 -2.01
C SER A 92 17.23 6.98 -1.47
N GLU A 93 16.16 7.60 -1.95
CA GLU A 93 15.62 8.87 -1.44
C GLU A 93 14.51 8.66 -0.40
N ILE A 94 14.50 7.52 0.31
CA ILE A 94 13.51 7.30 1.37
C ILE A 94 13.81 8.19 2.57
N ASP A 95 12.84 9.02 2.96
CA ASP A 95 12.88 9.89 4.14
C ASP A 95 11.46 10.15 4.69
N GLU A 96 11.31 11.17 5.55
CA GLU A 96 10.02 11.55 6.13
C GLU A 96 9.00 12.04 5.08
N THR A 97 9.48 12.57 3.96
CA THR A 97 8.67 13.06 2.83
C THR A 97 8.40 11.97 1.79
N ARG A 98 9.42 11.16 1.48
CA ARG A 98 9.39 10.05 0.52
C ARG A 98 9.38 8.72 1.28
N ARG A 99 8.21 8.33 1.75
CA ARG A 99 8.04 7.15 2.60
C ARG A 99 8.11 5.84 1.83
N HIS A 100 8.42 4.74 2.53
CA HIS A 100 8.31 3.38 1.98
C HIS A 100 6.89 3.15 1.42
N HIS A 101 6.80 2.71 0.17
CA HIS A 101 5.53 2.54 -0.54
C HIS A 101 5.31 1.06 -0.87
N GLU A 102 4.14 0.54 -0.50
CA GLU A 102 3.75 -0.85 -0.67
C GLU A 102 2.41 -0.93 -1.41
N ILE A 103 2.33 -1.76 -2.44
CA ILE A 103 1.07 -2.01 -3.17
C ILE A 103 0.60 -3.44 -2.88
N TYR A 104 -0.52 -3.56 -2.19
CA TYR A 104 -1.15 -4.85 -1.87
C TYR A 104 -2.06 -5.31 -3.02
N LEU A 105 -1.69 -6.40 -3.71
CA LEU A 105 -2.43 -6.92 -4.87
C LEU A 105 -3.57 -7.88 -4.52
N GLY A 106 -4.01 -7.89 -3.26
CA GLY A 106 -5.09 -8.75 -2.78
C GLY A 106 -5.46 -8.45 -1.33
N ASP A 107 -6.61 -8.99 -0.89
CA ASP A 107 -7.04 -8.86 0.50
C ASP A 107 -6.31 -9.92 1.36
N PRO A 108 -5.37 -9.53 2.24
CA PRO A 108 -4.61 -10.48 3.05
C PRO A 108 -5.49 -11.28 4.03
N ARG A 109 -6.73 -10.83 4.30
CA ARG A 109 -7.69 -11.59 5.12
C ARG A 109 -8.31 -12.78 4.36
N LYS A 110 -8.20 -12.79 3.03
CA LYS A 110 -8.77 -13.80 2.12
C LYS A 110 -7.72 -14.63 1.40
N THR A 111 -6.46 -14.22 1.44
CA THR A 111 -5.34 -14.89 0.74
C THR A 111 -4.49 -15.67 1.73
N SER A 112 -4.11 -16.89 1.37
CA SER A 112 -3.15 -17.64 2.19
C SER A 112 -1.75 -17.02 2.12
N PRO A 113 -0.95 -17.07 3.18
CA PRO A 113 0.30 -16.32 3.28
C PRO A 113 1.27 -16.58 2.12
N GLU A 114 1.39 -17.82 1.67
CA GLU A 114 2.23 -18.23 0.54
C GLU A 114 1.76 -17.73 -0.83
N ARG A 115 0.53 -17.22 -0.93
CA ARG A 115 -0.06 -16.64 -2.14
C ARG A 115 -0.17 -15.11 -2.08
N MET A 116 0.21 -14.50 -0.95
CA MET A 116 0.21 -13.06 -0.81
C MET A 116 1.23 -12.44 -1.77
N ARG A 117 0.87 -11.29 -2.31
CA ARG A 117 1.67 -10.53 -3.28
C ARG A 117 1.64 -9.06 -2.89
N THR A 118 2.81 -8.51 -2.66
CA THR A 118 3.02 -7.09 -2.35
C THR A 118 4.07 -6.56 -3.32
N VAL A 119 3.81 -5.44 -3.98
CA VAL A 119 4.88 -4.73 -4.70
C VAL A 119 5.53 -3.77 -3.71
N LEU A 120 6.85 -3.90 -3.51
CA LEU A 120 7.64 -2.96 -2.71
C LEU A 120 8.24 -1.92 -3.65
N HIS A 121 8.09 -0.63 -3.31
CA HIS A 121 8.62 0.50 -4.05
C HIS A 121 9.67 1.24 -3.21
N VAL A 122 10.83 1.48 -3.80
CA VAL A 122 11.91 2.28 -3.21
C VAL A 122 12.22 3.46 -4.12
N TYR A 123 12.07 4.67 -3.58
CA TYR A 123 12.35 5.90 -4.29
C TYR A 123 13.83 6.12 -4.54
N LEU A 124 14.13 6.68 -5.72
CA LEU A 124 15.45 7.12 -6.17
C LEU A 124 15.50 8.63 -6.36
#